data_AF-A0A0R3WQ55-F1
#
_entry.id   AF-A0A0R3WQ55-F1
#
_cell.length_a   1.000
_cell.length_b   1.000
_cell.length_c   1.000
_cell.angle_alpha   90.00
_cell.angle_beta   90.00
_cell.angle_gamma   90.00
#
_symmetry.space_group_name_H-M   'P 1'
#
loop_
_entity.id
_entity.type
_entity.pdbx_description
1 polymer ?
#
loop_
_entity_poly.entity_id
_entity_poly.type
_entity_poly.pdbx_seq_one_letter_code
_entity_poly.pdbx_strand_id
1 'polypeptide(L)'
;MSVVIVDNIEGLIEYNPVGPRFSNYMVQALKDLVSQPLPAGRKMLVLATTSMREAMEEQQLTRAFAWHLHVGMMSTPEHILSALEEDQRFTPQECRVIEQSLVQRKQTDPSFNLCVGIKHLIDLIDLVTQMEPDHRVSEFLSKLEDDNLV
;
A
#
# COMPACT_ATOMS: atom_id res chain seq x y z
N MET A 1 14.04 -24.88 -4.51
CA MET A 1 13.64 -23.57 -5.07
C MET A 1 13.97 -22.55 -4.02
N SER A 2 14.68 -21.50 -4.38
CA SER A 2 15.02 -20.40 -3.44
C SER A 2 14.12 -19.21 -3.72
N VAL A 3 13.71 -18.50 -2.67
CA VAL A 3 12.94 -17.26 -2.78
C VAL A 3 13.73 -16.16 -2.08
N VAL A 4 13.92 -15.04 -2.75
CA VAL A 4 14.58 -13.84 -2.21
C VAL A 4 13.56 -12.71 -2.21
N ILE A 5 13.42 -12.05 -1.08
CA ILE A 5 12.56 -10.86 -0.94
C ILE A 5 13.49 -9.65 -0.80
N VAL A 6 13.35 -8.72 -1.74
CA VAL A 6 14.07 -7.44 -1.79
C VAL A 6 13.06 -6.34 -1.47
N ASP A 7 12.88 -6.11 -0.17
CA ASP A 7 11.91 -5.13 0.30
C ASP A 7 12.45 -3.70 0.20
N ASN A 8 11.58 -2.74 -0.11
CA ASN A 8 11.86 -1.31 -0.11
C ASN A 8 13.10 -0.93 -0.94
N ILE A 9 13.02 -1.19 -2.25
CA ILE A 9 14.16 -0.98 -3.16
C ILE A 9 14.67 0.46 -3.12
N GLU A 10 13.78 1.46 -3.03
CA GLU A 10 14.14 2.87 -2.90
C GLU A 10 15.06 3.13 -1.71
N GLY A 11 14.84 2.42 -0.59
CA GLY A 11 15.75 2.45 0.57
C GLY A 11 17.11 1.81 0.28
N LEU A 12 17.14 0.67 -0.42
CA LEU A 12 18.38 -0.03 -0.77
C LEU A 12 19.27 0.76 -1.73
N ILE A 13 18.66 1.49 -2.67
CA ILE A 13 19.40 2.35 -3.60
C ILE A 13 19.64 3.75 -3.03
N GLU A 14 19.30 4.00 -1.76
CA GLU A 14 19.45 5.30 -1.10
C GLU A 14 18.78 6.44 -1.89
N TYR A 15 17.59 6.16 -2.46
CA TYR A 15 16.87 7.14 -3.26
C TYR A 15 16.38 8.29 -2.38
N ASN A 16 16.64 9.52 -2.84
CA ASN A 16 16.10 10.73 -2.25
C ASN A 16 15.46 11.60 -3.35
N PRO A 17 14.15 11.90 -3.28
CA PRO A 17 13.48 12.71 -4.29
C PRO A 17 13.94 14.18 -4.28
N VAL A 18 14.47 14.69 -3.16
CA VAL A 18 14.96 16.07 -3.05
C VAL A 18 16.36 16.18 -3.68
N GLY A 19 16.40 16.73 -4.89
CA GLY A 19 17.60 16.73 -5.72
C GLY A 19 17.93 15.28 -6.08
N PRO A 20 17.21 14.68 -7.04
CA PRO A 20 17.09 13.23 -7.22
C PRO A 20 18.46 12.56 -7.16
N ARG A 21 18.70 11.85 -6.06
CA ARG A 21 19.97 11.17 -5.75
C ARG A 21 19.69 9.70 -5.45
N PHE A 22 20.64 8.86 -5.81
CA PHE A 22 20.63 7.43 -5.53
C PHE A 22 22.06 6.88 -5.63
N SER A 23 22.29 5.73 -5.02
CA SER A 23 23.52 4.97 -5.16
C SER A 23 23.50 4.18 -6.47
N ASN A 24 24.15 4.72 -7.52
CA ASN A 24 24.26 4.02 -8.80
C ASN A 24 24.97 2.66 -8.65
N TYR A 25 25.92 2.54 -7.71
CA TYR A 25 26.55 1.26 -7.40
C TYR A 25 25.51 0.20 -6.99
N MET A 26 24.60 0.55 -6.09
CA MET A 26 23.52 -0.35 -5.64
C MET A 26 22.55 -0.69 -6.77
N VAL A 27 22.20 0.29 -7.61
CA VAL A 27 21.34 0.07 -8.79
C VAL A 27 21.97 -0.96 -9.74
N GLN A 28 23.25 -0.80 -10.09
CA GLN A 28 23.93 -1.74 -10.97
C GLN A 28 24.06 -3.12 -10.33
N ALA A 29 24.47 -3.19 -9.06
CA ALA A 29 24.59 -4.46 -8.34
C ALA A 29 23.25 -5.23 -8.28
N LEU A 30 22.13 -4.55 -8.02
CA LEU A 30 20.81 -5.16 -8.03
C LEU A 30 20.44 -5.70 -9.42
N LYS A 31 20.67 -4.92 -10.49
CA LYS A 31 20.41 -5.35 -11.86
C LYS A 31 21.22 -6.60 -12.23
N ASP A 32 22.50 -6.60 -11.89
CA ASP A 32 23.41 -7.71 -12.18
C ASP A 32 22.98 -8.98 -11.42
N LEU A 33 22.70 -8.86 -10.12
CA LEU A 33 22.30 -9.99 -9.29
C LEU A 33 20.97 -10.61 -9.72
N VAL A 34 19.98 -9.78 -10.05
CA VAL A 34 18.65 -10.26 -10.48
C VAL A 34 18.71 -10.89 -11.88
N SER A 35 19.56 -10.38 -12.76
CA SER A 35 19.70 -10.87 -14.14
C SER A 35 20.66 -12.05 -14.29
N GLN A 36 21.38 -12.41 -13.23
CA GLN A 36 22.43 -13.43 -13.30
C GLN A 36 21.83 -14.82 -13.61
N PRO A 37 22.35 -15.53 -14.64
CA PRO A 37 21.89 -16.88 -14.94
C PRO A 37 22.19 -17.83 -13.78
N LEU A 38 21.18 -18.61 -13.38
CA LEU A 38 21.34 -19.60 -12.32
C LEU A 38 22.09 -20.83 -12.84
N PRO A 39 22.93 -21.48 -12.01
CA PRO A 39 23.50 -22.78 -12.34
C PRO A 39 22.43 -23.81 -12.69
N ALA A 40 22.78 -24.75 -13.56
CA ALA A 40 21.88 -25.80 -14.02
C ALA A 40 21.22 -26.54 -12.84
N GLY A 41 19.92 -26.79 -12.95
CA GLY A 41 19.13 -27.46 -11.91
C GLY A 41 18.70 -26.58 -10.73
N ARG A 42 19.03 -25.27 -10.73
CA ARG A 42 18.56 -24.32 -9.70
C ARG A 42 17.44 -23.43 -10.21
N LYS A 43 16.53 -23.07 -9.31
CA LYS A 43 15.41 -22.13 -9.55
C LYS A 43 15.37 -21.10 -8.44
N MET A 44 15.21 -19.84 -8.81
CA MET A 44 15.07 -18.70 -7.91
C MET A 44 13.83 -17.90 -8.29
N LEU A 45 13.11 -17.42 -7.28
CA LEU A 45 12.09 -16.38 -7.40
C LEU A 45 12.60 -15.15 -6.64
N VAL A 46 12.66 -14.00 -7.30
CA VAL A 46 12.94 -12.72 -6.64
C VAL A 46 11.65 -11.92 -6.59
N LEU A 47 11.22 -11.57 -5.39
CA LEU A 47 10.11 -10.66 -5.15
C LEU A 47 10.70 -9.36 -4.63
N ALA A 48 10.32 -8.24 -5.23
CA ALA A 48 10.78 -6.94 -4.79
C ALA A 48 9.61 -5.97 -4.62
N THR A 49 9.72 -5.08 -3.64
CA THR A 49 8.69 -4.09 -3.34
C THR A 49 9.25 -2.68 -3.55
N THR A 50 8.39 -1.78 -4.00
CA THR A 50 8.70 -0.35 -4.07
C THR A 50 7.42 0.45 -3.94
N SER A 51 7.49 1.57 -3.23
CA SER A 51 6.45 2.58 -3.20
C SER A 51 6.71 3.69 -4.23
N MET A 52 7.85 3.64 -4.95
CA MET A 52 8.32 4.69 -5.85
C MET A 52 8.59 4.14 -7.26
N ARG A 53 7.57 3.51 -7.86
CA ARG A 53 7.69 2.84 -9.16
C ARG A 53 8.28 3.74 -10.26
N GLU A 54 7.83 4.99 -10.35
CA GLU A 54 8.30 5.93 -11.38
C GLU A 54 9.80 6.18 -11.27
N ALA A 55 10.31 6.41 -10.05
CA ALA A 55 11.75 6.55 -9.81
C ALA A 55 12.52 5.28 -10.20
N MET A 56 11.98 4.09 -9.91
CA MET A 56 12.63 2.83 -10.31
C MET A 56 12.65 2.64 -11.83
N GLU A 57 11.63 3.12 -12.54
CA GLU A 57 11.53 3.10 -14.01
C GLU A 57 12.56 4.04 -14.65
N GLU A 58 12.72 5.26 -14.11
CA GLU A 58 13.74 6.22 -14.55
C GLU A 58 15.15 5.63 -14.44
N GLN A 59 15.41 4.85 -13.39
CA GLN A 59 16.67 4.13 -13.20
C GLN A 59 16.76 2.84 -14.00
N GLN A 60 15.76 2.50 -14.83
CA GLN A 60 15.64 1.26 -15.60
C GLN A 60 15.76 0.00 -14.73
N LEU A 61 15.47 0.10 -13.44
CA LEU A 61 15.59 -1.03 -12.51
C LEU A 61 14.42 -1.99 -12.65
N THR A 62 13.24 -1.47 -12.98
CA THR A 62 12.03 -2.26 -13.28
C THR A 62 12.29 -3.32 -14.34
N ARG A 63 13.09 -3.00 -15.36
CA ARG A 63 13.44 -3.92 -16.47
C ARG A 63 14.22 -5.16 -16.05
N ALA A 64 14.84 -5.17 -14.86
CA ALA A 64 15.48 -6.36 -14.31
C ALA A 64 14.46 -7.42 -13.85
N PHE A 65 13.21 -7.03 -13.62
CA PHE A 65 12.14 -7.91 -13.16
C PHE A 65 11.23 -8.30 -14.31
N ALA A 66 10.86 -9.58 -14.36
CA ALA A 66 10.04 -10.12 -15.45
C ALA A 66 8.55 -9.73 -15.33
N TRP A 67 8.05 -9.46 -14.12
CA TRP A 67 6.65 -9.19 -13.84
C TRP A 67 6.51 -8.02 -12.87
N HIS A 68 5.47 -7.22 -13.08
CA HIS A 68 5.09 -6.12 -12.19
C HIS A 68 3.65 -6.32 -11.74
N LEU A 69 3.43 -6.37 -10.43
CA LEU A 69 2.10 -6.43 -9.84
C LEU A 69 1.82 -5.11 -9.15
N HIS A 70 0.79 -4.39 -9.59
CA HIS A 70 0.34 -3.20 -8.90
C HIS A 70 -0.51 -3.59 -7.69
N VAL A 71 -0.12 -3.08 -6.52
CA VAL A 71 -0.92 -3.17 -5.29
C VAL A 71 -1.57 -1.81 -5.09
N GLY A 72 -2.86 -1.71 -5.43
CA GLY A 72 -3.62 -0.48 -5.35
C GLY A 72 -4.12 -0.18 -3.92
N MET A 73 -4.44 1.09 -3.68
CA MET A 73 -5.13 1.52 -2.46
C MET A 73 -6.61 1.11 -2.49
N MET A 74 -7.24 1.05 -1.32
CA MET A 74 -8.69 0.85 -1.20
C MET A 74 -9.40 2.14 -1.59
N SER A 75 -10.15 2.08 -2.69
CA SER A 75 -10.77 3.27 -3.31
C SER A 75 -12.28 3.25 -3.43
N THR A 76 -12.92 2.25 -2.85
CA THR A 76 -14.38 2.15 -2.82
C THR A 76 -14.86 1.78 -1.42
N PRO A 77 -16.09 2.18 -1.04
CA PRO A 77 -16.67 1.79 0.25
C PRO A 77 -16.64 0.28 0.49
N GLU A 78 -16.84 -0.52 -0.55
CA GLU A 78 -16.86 -1.98 -0.49
C GLU A 78 -15.48 -2.56 -0.10
N HIS A 79 -14.38 -1.94 -0.55
CA HIS A 79 -13.04 -2.35 -0.14
C HIS A 79 -12.82 -2.15 1.37
N ILE A 80 -13.27 -1.00 1.91
CA ILE A 80 -13.17 -0.72 3.34
C ILE A 80 -14.04 -1.69 4.13
N LEU A 81 -15.29 -1.88 3.71
CA LEU A 81 -16.20 -2.79 4.39
C LEU A 81 -15.63 -4.22 4.43
N SER A 82 -15.10 -4.71 3.30
CA SER A 82 -14.47 -6.04 3.25
C SER A 82 -13.31 -6.18 4.24
N ALA A 83 -12.50 -5.13 4.39
CA ALA A 83 -11.40 -5.12 5.35
C ALA A 83 -11.89 -5.05 6.81
N LEU A 84 -12.92 -4.25 7.10
CA LEU A 84 -13.52 -4.15 8.43
C LEU A 84 -14.23 -5.45 8.85
N GLU A 85 -14.89 -6.14 7.92
CA GLU A 85 -15.54 -7.43 8.15
C GLU A 85 -14.53 -8.53 8.47
N GLU A 86 -13.38 -8.55 7.79
CA GLU A 86 -12.29 -9.50 8.08
C GLU A 86 -11.62 -9.19 9.43
N ASP A 87 -11.46 -7.92 9.77
CA ASP A 87 -10.80 -7.46 11.00
C ASP A 87 -11.66 -7.67 12.28
N GLN A 88 -12.98 -7.61 12.17
CA GLN A 88 -13.97 -7.95 13.22
C GLN A 88 -13.94 -7.09 14.50
N ARG A 89 -13.16 -6.01 14.57
CA ARG A 89 -13.17 -5.11 15.74
C ARG A 89 -14.36 -4.14 15.77
N PHE A 90 -14.95 -3.87 14.62
CA PHE A 90 -16.23 -3.17 14.50
C PHE A 90 -17.39 -4.16 14.56
N THR A 91 -18.48 -3.73 15.18
CA THR A 91 -19.73 -4.51 15.18
C THR A 91 -20.40 -4.46 13.81
N PRO A 92 -21.24 -5.45 13.46
CA PRO A 92 -21.99 -5.42 12.20
C PRO A 92 -22.87 -4.18 12.02
N GLN A 93 -23.33 -3.59 13.12
CA GLN A 93 -24.11 -2.35 13.07
C GLN A 93 -23.22 -1.15 12.73
N GLU A 94 -22.02 -1.05 13.31
CA GLU A 94 -21.08 0.01 12.99
C GLU A 94 -20.59 -0.07 11.54
N CYS A 95 -20.27 -1.28 11.05
CA CYS A 95 -19.89 -1.50 9.66
C CYS A 95 -20.97 -1.00 8.68
N ARG A 96 -22.25 -1.27 8.96
CA ARG A 96 -23.38 -0.77 8.15
C ARG A 96 -23.47 0.75 8.14
N VAL A 97 -23.25 1.38 9.29
CA VAL A 97 -23.28 2.86 9.38
C VAL A 97 -22.12 3.45 8.58
N ILE A 98 -20.91 2.90 8.72
CA ILE A 98 -19.73 3.31 7.95
C ILE A 98 -19.99 3.18 6.44
N GLU A 99 -20.49 2.03 5.98
CA GLU A 99 -20.81 1.80 4.57
C GLU A 99 -21.82 2.83 4.05
N GLN A 100 -22.93 3.03 4.77
CA GLN A 100 -23.97 4.00 4.38
C GLN A 100 -23.41 5.42 4.29
N SER A 101 -22.60 5.83 5.26
CA SER A 101 -21.96 7.16 5.27
C SER A 101 -21.02 7.33 4.08
N LEU A 102 -20.16 6.36 3.77
CA LEU A 102 -19.22 6.43 2.65
C LEU A 102 -19.94 6.43 1.28
N VAL A 103 -20.98 5.60 1.13
CA VAL A 103 -21.80 5.56 -0.10
C VAL A 103 -22.54 6.88 -0.29
N GLN A 104 -23.16 7.41 0.77
CA GLN A 104 -23.85 8.70 0.73
C GLN A 104 -22.89 9.85 0.40
N ARG A 105 -21.68 9.83 0.99
CA ARG A 105 -20.65 10.85 0.74
C ARG A 105 -20.25 10.87 -0.73
N LYS A 106 -19.97 9.71 -1.32
CA LYS A 106 -19.62 9.56 -2.74
C LYS A 106 -20.74 10.00 -3.69
N GLN A 107 -22.01 9.89 -3.28
CA GLN A 107 -23.16 10.37 -4.07
C GLN A 107 -23.37 11.88 -3.96
N THR A 108 -23.13 12.46 -2.78
CA THR A 108 -23.39 13.88 -2.51
C THR A 108 -22.23 14.77 -2.95
N ASP A 109 -21.01 14.23 -3.07
CA ASP A 109 -19.83 14.96 -3.46
C ASP A 109 -19.00 14.18 -4.48
N PRO A 110 -19.09 14.56 -5.77
CA PRO A 110 -18.32 13.94 -6.83
C PRO A 110 -16.80 14.10 -6.69
N SER A 111 -16.32 15.02 -5.84
CA SER A 111 -14.88 15.22 -5.60
C SER A 111 -14.33 14.32 -4.50
N PHE A 112 -15.19 13.63 -3.75
CA PHE A 112 -14.78 12.67 -2.74
C PHE A 112 -14.13 11.44 -3.39
N ASN A 113 -12.83 11.27 -3.16
CA ASN A 113 -12.06 10.12 -3.62
C ASN A 113 -11.52 9.36 -2.43
N LEU A 114 -11.88 8.08 -2.29
CA LEU A 114 -11.27 7.26 -1.27
C LEU A 114 -9.92 6.73 -1.78
N CYS A 115 -8.86 6.80 -0.98
CA CYS A 115 -7.55 6.28 -1.34
C CYS A 115 -6.74 5.88 -0.10
N VAL A 116 -7.13 4.76 0.53
CA VAL A 116 -6.54 4.34 1.81
C VAL A 116 -5.72 3.06 1.66
N GLY A 117 -4.49 3.06 2.16
CA GLY A 117 -3.67 1.86 2.26
C GLY A 117 -4.10 0.99 3.45
N ILE A 118 -4.03 -0.34 3.30
CA ILE A 118 -4.50 -1.29 4.33
C ILE A 118 -3.83 -1.07 5.70
N LYS A 119 -2.54 -0.72 5.72
CA LYS A 119 -1.83 -0.43 6.96
C LYS A 119 -2.43 0.79 7.69
N HIS A 120 -2.66 1.88 6.99
CA HIS A 120 -3.27 3.08 7.57
C HIS A 120 -4.69 2.80 8.06
N LEU A 121 -5.47 1.98 7.34
CA LEU A 121 -6.78 1.54 7.82
C LEU A 121 -6.65 0.78 9.14
N ILE A 122 -5.72 -0.16 9.26
CA ILE A 122 -5.48 -0.91 10.50
C ILE A 122 -5.07 0.02 11.65
N ASP A 123 -4.13 0.95 11.39
CA ASP A 123 -3.67 1.94 12.37
C ASP A 123 -4.86 2.83 12.85
N LEU A 124 -5.77 3.18 11.93
CA LEU A 124 -6.98 3.93 12.25
C LEU A 124 -7.97 3.09 13.09
N ILE A 125 -8.15 1.81 12.78
CA ILE A 125 -8.98 0.91 13.59
C ILE A 125 -8.36 0.76 14.99
N ASP A 126 -7.04 0.60 15.10
CA ASP A 126 -6.32 0.57 16.38
C ASP A 126 -6.55 1.83 17.22
N LEU A 127 -6.59 2.99 16.57
CA LEU A 127 -6.85 4.27 17.22
C LEU A 127 -8.28 4.35 17.77
N VAL A 128 -9.29 4.12 16.93
CA VAL A 128 -10.70 4.35 17.30
C VAL A 128 -11.27 3.26 18.21
N THR A 129 -10.69 2.06 18.20
CA THR A 129 -11.12 0.98 19.11
C THR A 129 -10.75 1.23 20.57
N GLN A 130 -9.87 2.18 20.85
CA GLN A 130 -9.53 2.64 22.20
C GLN A 130 -10.50 3.71 22.72
N MET A 131 -11.45 4.16 21.90
CA MET A 131 -12.43 5.19 22.26
C MET A 131 -13.74 4.58 22.77
N GLU A 132 -14.58 5.41 23.39
CA GLU A 132 -15.92 5.02 23.80
C GLU A 132 -16.78 4.58 22.60
N PRO A 133 -17.60 3.52 22.73
CA PRO A 133 -18.37 2.94 21.62
C PRO A 133 -19.17 3.94 20.79
N ASP A 134 -19.77 4.94 21.45
CA ASP A 134 -20.62 5.96 20.80
C ASP A 134 -19.86 6.91 19.88
N HIS A 135 -18.52 6.99 20.00
CA HIS A 135 -17.68 7.92 19.24
C HIS A 135 -16.84 7.22 18.16
N ARG A 136 -16.74 5.89 18.18
CA ARG A 136 -15.81 5.14 17.30
C ARG A 136 -16.08 5.37 15.83
N VAL A 137 -17.35 5.27 15.41
CA VAL A 137 -17.76 5.41 14.00
C VAL A 137 -17.58 6.86 13.52
N SER A 138 -17.97 7.84 14.33
CA SER A 138 -17.83 9.25 13.95
C SER A 138 -16.36 9.65 13.83
N GLU A 139 -15.51 9.21 14.77
CA GLU A 139 -14.08 9.51 14.70
C GLU A 139 -13.42 8.78 13.53
N PHE A 140 -13.77 7.51 13.29
CA PHE A 140 -13.29 6.75 12.15
C PHE A 140 -13.57 7.47 10.84
N LEU A 141 -14.82 7.89 10.62
CA LEU A 141 -15.21 8.61 9.40
C LEU A 141 -14.50 9.96 9.29
N SER A 142 -14.39 10.72 10.39
CA SER A 142 -13.68 12.00 10.40
C SER A 142 -12.20 11.84 10.03
N LYS A 143 -11.52 10.85 10.61
CA LYS A 143 -10.09 10.61 10.36
C LYS A 143 -9.81 10.06 8.97
N LEU A 144 -10.71 9.22 8.45
CA LEU A 144 -10.64 8.74 7.08
C LEU A 144 -10.72 9.88 6.06
N GLU A 145 -11.33 11.02 6.41
CA GLU A 145 -11.44 12.23 5.59
C GLU A 145 -10.29 13.24 5.84
N ASP A 146 -9.79 13.34 7.07
CA ASP A 146 -8.73 14.30 7.47
C ASP A 146 -7.32 13.88 7.03
N ASP A 147 -7.00 12.59 7.15
CA ASP A 147 -5.75 12.07 6.61
C ASP A 147 -5.86 12.28 5.10
N ASN A 148 -4.93 13.03 4.48
CA ASN A 148 -4.85 13.30 3.03
C ASN A 148 -4.67 12.00 2.21
N LEU A 149 -5.67 11.14 2.29
CA LEU A 149 -5.91 9.86 1.65
C LEU A 149 -7.08 10.02 0.65
N VAL A 150 -7.29 11.27 0.20
CA VAL A 150 -8.21 11.73 -0.85
C VAL A 150 -7.40 12.49 -1.90
#